data_AF-A0A2G5QK03-F1
#
_entry.id   AF-A0A2G5QK03-F1
#
_cell.length_a   1.000
_cell.length_b   1.000
_cell.length_c   1.000
_cell.angle_alpha   90.00
_cell.angle_beta   90.00
_cell.angle_gamma   90.00
#
_symmetry.space_group_name_H-M   'P 1'
#
loop_
_entity.id
_entity.type
_entity.pdbx_description
1 polymer ?
#
loop_
_entity_poly.entity_id
_entity_poly.type
_entity_poly.pdbx_seq_one_letter_code
_entity_poly.pdbx_strand_id
1 'polypeptide(L)'
;MTPFEVNWTREQIDKVLAQVRAYEFPPAPEGGGWGYGCDADFLKALCAYWTDGFDVAAAQANLNRFPQFTATIEDLDIHFVHVVGEAGGKRPLLISHGWPGSHFEFWDAIEPLAFPSRHGGDPADAFDLVIPSLPGFGFSGKPKRPLGQRATARIFDTLMTDVLGYPTYLAQGGDWGGLVTSWLGLDHAAYVKAIHLNMIGLRPAGPPTTPEEITWITGFGAQMDLWGAYFRLQASKPQSVAWLGANNPVGQAAWILERFHDWADLSTKPFEQVFTRDQLLTNLMLYVMTGSFTTGAWYYRAMLEEGGPVLAQGQRCETPTAFANFPGESIYKPPPRSWADRAYNITRWSEMPRGGHFAAMEEPGLFVEDLRNWAQEL
;
A
#
# COMPACT_ATOMS: atom_id res chain seq x y z
N MET A 1 -9.03 -11.17 19.24
CA MET A 1 -8.97 -9.78 18.75
C MET A 1 -9.48 -8.82 19.83
N THR A 2 -8.94 -7.61 19.88
CA THR A 2 -9.28 -6.56 20.84
C THR A 2 -9.69 -5.30 20.06
N PRO A 3 -10.80 -4.61 20.41
CA PRO A 3 -11.15 -3.35 19.77
C PRO A 3 -10.03 -2.32 19.86
N PHE A 4 -9.85 -1.54 18.81
CA PHE A 4 -8.85 -0.50 18.70
C PHE A 4 -9.49 0.82 18.26
N GLU A 5 -8.97 1.93 18.78
CA GLU A 5 -9.37 3.27 18.39
C GLU A 5 -8.10 4.13 18.28
N VAL A 6 -7.98 4.91 17.21
CA VAL A 6 -6.92 5.90 17.05
C VAL A 6 -7.14 7.00 18.06
N ASN A 7 -6.19 7.15 18.99
CA ASN A 7 -6.21 8.20 20.00
C ASN A 7 -4.85 8.87 20.11
N TRP A 8 -4.67 9.94 19.35
CA TRP A 8 -3.52 10.83 19.47
C TRP A 8 -3.79 11.89 20.53
N THR A 9 -2.98 11.89 21.57
CA THR A 9 -3.10 12.88 22.64
C THR A 9 -2.71 14.27 22.13
N ARG A 10 -3.30 15.30 22.72
CA ARG A 10 -2.94 16.70 22.45
C ARG A 10 -1.43 16.94 22.61
N GLU A 11 -0.79 16.33 23.61
CA GLU A 11 0.65 16.45 23.82
C GLU A 11 1.47 15.90 22.63
N GLN A 12 1.09 14.73 22.10
CA GLN A 12 1.77 14.15 20.93
C GLN A 12 1.57 15.03 19.69
N ILE A 13 0.36 15.54 19.48
CA ILE A 13 0.03 16.43 18.35
C ILE A 13 0.82 17.74 18.46
N ASP A 14 0.74 18.41 19.61
CA ASP A 14 1.43 19.68 19.86
C ASP A 14 2.94 19.55 19.68
N LYS A 15 3.52 18.41 20.10
CA LYS A 15 4.93 18.08 19.86
C LYS A 15 5.27 18.01 18.37
N VAL A 16 4.51 17.28 17.57
CA VAL A 16 4.75 17.16 16.12
C VAL A 16 4.61 18.51 15.44
N LEU A 17 3.53 19.24 15.73
CA LEU A 17 3.30 20.55 15.14
C LEU A 17 4.39 21.56 15.53
N ALA A 18 4.91 21.51 16.76
CA ALA A 18 6.04 22.33 17.17
C ALA A 18 7.31 22.00 16.35
N GLN A 19 7.58 20.73 16.07
CA GLN A 19 8.71 20.32 15.22
C GLN A 19 8.55 20.81 13.78
N VAL A 20 7.33 20.78 13.23
CA VAL A 20 7.05 21.30 11.89
C VAL A 20 7.23 22.82 11.83
N ARG A 21 6.71 23.57 12.82
CA ARG A 21 6.86 25.04 12.91
C ARG A 21 8.33 25.46 13.06
N ALA A 22 9.12 24.69 13.80
CA ALA A 22 10.52 24.99 14.06
C ALA A 22 11.47 24.49 12.97
N TYR A 23 10.97 23.84 11.91
CA TYR A 23 11.82 23.25 10.89
C TYR A 23 12.53 24.33 10.06
N GLU A 24 13.86 24.33 10.11
CA GLU A 24 14.69 25.20 9.30
C GLU A 24 14.88 24.58 7.91
N PHE A 25 14.20 25.14 6.91
CA PHE A 25 14.29 24.66 5.54
C PHE A 25 15.70 24.86 4.98
N PRO A 26 16.36 23.80 4.47
CA PRO A 26 17.65 23.94 3.81
C PRO A 26 17.50 24.66 2.45
N PRO A 27 18.61 25.12 1.85
CA PRO A 27 18.60 25.62 0.48
C PRO A 27 18.01 24.59 -0.49
N ALA A 28 17.18 25.07 -1.44
CA ALA A 28 16.60 24.26 -2.51
C ALA A 28 17.00 24.85 -3.88
N PRO A 29 17.21 24.02 -4.92
CA PRO A 29 17.48 24.52 -6.27
C PRO A 29 16.32 25.36 -6.82
N GLU A 30 16.62 26.47 -7.47
CA GLU A 30 15.62 27.33 -8.10
C GLU A 30 15.03 26.68 -9.37
N GLY A 31 13.71 26.84 -9.58
CA GLY A 31 13.03 26.43 -10.81
C GLY A 31 12.98 24.92 -11.08
N GLY A 32 13.33 24.09 -10.10
CA GLY A 32 13.42 22.64 -10.25
C GLY A 32 12.09 21.90 -10.17
N GLY A 33 11.06 22.48 -9.55
CA GLY A 33 9.82 21.77 -9.24
C GLY A 33 10.13 20.47 -8.47
N TRP A 34 9.52 19.38 -8.91
CA TRP A 34 9.77 18.01 -8.44
C TRP A 34 11.01 17.34 -9.08
N GLY A 35 11.72 18.03 -9.99
CA GLY A 35 12.80 17.44 -10.78
C GLY A 35 14.08 17.09 -10.00
N TYR A 36 14.23 17.59 -8.77
CA TYR A 36 15.35 17.28 -7.87
C TYR A 36 14.92 16.56 -6.59
N GLY A 37 13.69 16.06 -6.55
CA GLY A 37 13.05 15.45 -5.38
C GLY A 37 11.81 16.23 -4.96
N CYS A 38 11.37 16.07 -3.70
CA CYS A 38 10.20 16.79 -3.19
C CYS A 38 10.28 18.30 -3.44
N ASP A 39 9.24 18.86 -4.09
CA ASP A 39 9.19 20.29 -4.39
C ASP A 39 9.18 21.13 -3.10
N ALA A 40 10.07 22.12 -3.06
CA ALA A 40 10.33 22.89 -1.85
C ALA A 40 9.18 23.85 -1.51
N ASP A 41 8.52 24.42 -2.52
CA ASP A 41 7.42 25.37 -2.31
C ASP A 41 6.14 24.62 -1.92
N PHE A 42 5.89 23.47 -2.51
CA PHE A 42 4.85 22.53 -2.10
C PHE A 42 5.06 22.09 -0.66
N LEU A 43 6.27 21.65 -0.29
CA LEU A 43 6.55 21.18 1.08
C LEU A 43 6.36 22.31 2.11
N LYS A 44 6.82 23.53 1.83
CA LYS A 44 6.60 24.69 2.70
C LYS A 44 5.11 25.01 2.85
N ALA A 45 4.37 25.03 1.73
CA ALA A 45 2.94 25.29 1.73
C ALA A 45 2.17 24.20 2.50
N LEU A 46 2.57 22.93 2.37
CA LEU A 46 1.98 21.83 3.13
C LEU A 46 2.33 21.94 4.62
N CYS A 47 3.55 22.32 5.00
CA CYS A 47 3.91 22.52 6.42
C CYS A 47 3.14 23.68 7.07
N ALA A 48 2.92 24.77 6.33
CA ALA A 48 2.05 25.86 6.78
C ALA A 48 0.61 25.35 6.98
N TYR A 49 0.07 24.61 6.01
CA TYR A 49 -1.25 24.00 6.15
C TYR A 49 -1.31 23.00 7.32
N TRP A 50 -0.28 22.18 7.51
CA TRP A 50 -0.21 21.20 8.60
C TRP A 50 -0.28 21.85 9.98
N THR A 51 0.31 23.04 10.13
CA THR A 51 0.42 23.72 11.42
C THR A 51 -0.75 24.65 11.73
N ASP A 52 -1.39 25.20 10.69
CA ASP A 52 -2.39 26.26 10.85
C ASP A 52 -3.78 25.91 10.28
N GLY A 53 -3.89 24.88 9.43
CA GLY A 53 -5.13 24.56 8.69
C GLY A 53 -5.60 23.11 8.77
N PHE A 54 -4.72 22.14 9.01
CA PHE A 54 -5.05 20.73 9.08
C PHE A 54 -5.82 20.40 10.37
N ASP A 55 -7.05 19.91 10.21
CA ASP A 55 -7.87 19.50 11.36
C ASP A 55 -7.51 18.07 11.78
N VAL A 56 -6.56 17.97 12.71
CA VAL A 56 -6.10 16.69 13.28
C VAL A 56 -7.25 15.92 13.95
N ALA A 57 -8.22 16.62 14.54
CA ALA A 57 -9.35 15.98 15.20
C ALA A 57 -10.31 15.36 14.17
N ALA A 58 -10.57 16.06 13.06
CA ALA A 58 -11.33 15.52 11.94
C ALA A 58 -10.62 14.33 11.29
N ALA A 59 -9.30 14.39 11.12
CA ALA A 59 -8.51 13.27 10.60
C ALA A 59 -8.59 12.04 11.52
N GLN A 60 -8.43 12.21 12.84
CA GLN A 60 -8.59 11.12 13.81
C GLN A 60 -10.02 10.56 13.81
N ALA A 61 -11.04 11.43 13.78
CA ALA A 61 -12.43 10.99 13.71
C ALA A 61 -12.72 10.21 12.42
N ASN A 62 -12.14 10.63 11.28
CA ASN A 62 -12.24 9.91 10.02
C ASN A 62 -11.54 8.54 10.11
N LEU A 63 -10.37 8.45 10.73
CA LEU A 63 -9.69 7.16 10.97
C LEU A 63 -10.51 6.24 11.91
N ASN A 64 -11.31 6.79 12.81
CA ASN A 64 -12.17 6.00 13.70
C ASN A 64 -13.58 5.72 13.15
N ARG A 65 -13.88 6.13 11.90
CA ARG A 65 -15.16 5.87 11.24
C ARG A 65 -15.48 4.38 11.10
N PHE A 66 -14.45 3.55 10.95
CA PHE A 66 -14.61 2.11 10.73
C PHE A 66 -14.12 1.30 11.93
N PRO A 67 -14.74 0.15 12.25
CA PRO A 67 -14.30 -0.72 13.32
C PRO A 67 -12.87 -1.22 13.10
N GLN A 68 -12.02 -1.02 14.09
CA GLN A 68 -10.62 -1.42 14.09
C GLN A 68 -10.34 -2.34 15.26
N PHE A 69 -9.36 -3.22 15.06
CA PHE A 69 -8.98 -4.22 16.02
C PHE A 69 -7.48 -4.45 16.01
N THR A 70 -6.99 -5.06 17.08
CA THR A 70 -5.67 -5.64 17.17
C THR A 70 -5.77 -7.12 17.53
N ALA A 71 -4.85 -7.94 17.02
CA ALA A 71 -4.67 -9.31 17.45
C ALA A 71 -3.18 -9.66 17.50
N THR A 72 -2.74 -10.29 18.58
CA THR A 72 -1.37 -10.80 18.68
C THR A 72 -1.27 -12.10 17.88
N ILE A 73 -0.41 -12.12 16.87
CA ILE A 73 -0.11 -13.30 16.04
C ILE A 73 1.39 -13.52 16.14
N GLU A 74 1.79 -14.76 16.47
CA GLU A 74 3.16 -15.06 16.89
C GLU A 74 3.54 -14.19 18.11
N ASP A 75 4.39 -13.17 17.94
CA ASP A 75 4.76 -12.20 18.97
C ASP A 75 4.53 -10.74 18.50
N LEU A 76 3.62 -10.53 17.54
CA LEU A 76 3.39 -9.25 16.91
C LEU A 76 1.91 -8.86 16.98
N ASP A 77 1.63 -7.68 17.50
CA ASP A 77 0.29 -7.12 17.46
C ASP A 77 -0.02 -6.65 16.04
N ILE A 78 -1.01 -7.24 15.40
CA ILE A 78 -1.45 -6.86 14.07
C ILE A 78 -2.69 -6.00 14.19
N HIS A 79 -2.59 -4.74 13.75
CA HIS A 79 -3.72 -3.85 13.60
C HIS A 79 -4.44 -4.13 12.28
N PHE A 80 -5.76 -4.09 12.31
CA PHE A 80 -6.59 -4.20 11.11
C PHE A 80 -7.95 -3.51 11.27
N VAL A 81 -8.44 -2.94 10.17
CA VAL A 81 -9.86 -2.57 10.02
C VAL A 81 -10.65 -3.83 9.68
N HIS A 82 -11.80 -4.03 10.31
CA HIS A 82 -12.70 -5.15 10.00
C HIS A 82 -14.14 -4.66 9.86
N VAL A 83 -14.64 -4.66 8.64
CA VAL A 83 -16.01 -4.22 8.31
C VAL A 83 -16.80 -5.43 7.81
N VAL A 84 -17.79 -5.85 8.59
CA VAL A 84 -18.77 -6.85 8.14
C VAL A 84 -19.82 -6.12 7.29
N GLY A 85 -19.81 -6.40 5.99
CA GLY A 85 -20.66 -5.74 5.00
C GLY A 85 -22.00 -6.45 4.81
N GLU A 86 -22.69 -6.13 3.71
CA GLU A 86 -23.94 -6.81 3.30
C GLU A 86 -23.72 -8.28 2.90
N ALA A 87 -22.46 -8.70 2.75
CA ALA A 87 -22.06 -10.09 2.59
C ALA A 87 -22.32 -10.93 3.85
N GLY A 88 -22.36 -10.30 5.03
CA GLY A 88 -22.72 -10.94 6.30
C GLY A 88 -21.76 -12.06 6.73
N GLY A 89 -20.45 -11.85 6.58
CA GLY A 89 -19.40 -12.82 6.94
C GLY A 89 -19.13 -13.91 5.90
N LYS A 90 -19.64 -13.77 4.67
CA LYS A 90 -19.62 -14.82 3.63
C LYS A 90 -18.67 -14.55 2.47
N ARG A 91 -18.27 -13.29 2.26
CA ARG A 91 -17.36 -12.90 1.15
C ARG A 91 -16.20 -12.07 1.72
N PRO A 92 -15.32 -12.68 2.54
CA PRO A 92 -14.18 -11.98 3.12
C PRO A 92 -13.16 -11.60 2.05
N LEU A 93 -12.75 -10.34 2.07
CA LEU A 93 -11.73 -9.76 1.22
C LEU A 93 -10.65 -9.10 2.09
N LEU A 94 -9.44 -9.65 2.03
CA LEU A 94 -8.25 -9.06 2.62
C LEU A 94 -7.63 -8.05 1.65
N ILE A 95 -7.41 -6.82 2.10
CA ILE A 95 -6.84 -5.73 1.28
C ILE A 95 -5.54 -5.24 1.91
N SER A 96 -4.41 -5.36 1.20
CA SER A 96 -3.09 -5.02 1.72
C SER A 96 -2.52 -3.77 1.05
N HIS A 97 -2.13 -2.78 1.86
CA HIS A 97 -1.44 -1.57 1.41
C HIS A 97 0.05 -1.81 1.14
N GLY A 98 0.74 -0.76 0.67
CA GLY A 98 2.19 -0.77 0.49
C GLY A 98 2.95 0.35 1.19
N TRP A 99 4.09 0.74 0.63
CA TRP A 99 4.88 1.89 1.04
C TRP A 99 4.97 2.90 -0.11
N PRO A 100 4.89 4.22 0.13
CA PRO A 100 4.77 4.88 1.43
C PRO A 100 3.30 5.17 1.83
N GLY A 101 2.37 4.35 1.35
CA GLY A 101 0.97 4.43 1.74
C GLY A 101 0.68 3.72 3.07
N SER A 102 -0.59 3.46 3.34
CA SER A 102 -1.07 2.84 4.58
C SER A 102 -2.46 2.24 4.38
N HIS A 103 -2.99 1.56 5.39
CA HIS A 103 -4.39 1.08 5.38
C HIS A 103 -5.41 2.20 5.07
N PHE A 104 -5.04 3.48 5.25
CA PHE A 104 -5.87 4.63 4.92
C PHE A 104 -6.14 4.80 3.41
N GLU A 105 -5.29 4.25 2.53
CA GLU A 105 -5.47 4.35 1.06
C GLU A 105 -6.84 3.85 0.57
N PHE A 106 -7.47 2.96 1.33
CA PHE A 106 -8.71 2.30 0.94
C PHE A 106 -9.97 2.95 1.52
N TRP A 107 -9.85 4.07 2.26
CA TRP A 107 -10.97 4.63 3.02
C TRP A 107 -12.22 4.92 2.18
N ASP A 108 -12.02 5.44 0.98
CA ASP A 108 -13.11 5.79 0.07
C ASP A 108 -13.67 4.57 -0.69
N ALA A 109 -12.96 3.43 -0.66
CA ALA A 109 -13.41 2.16 -1.22
C ALA A 109 -14.22 1.31 -0.23
N ILE A 110 -14.09 1.53 1.09
CA ILE A 110 -14.70 0.69 2.13
C ILE A 110 -16.23 0.64 2.01
N GLU A 111 -16.91 1.79 2.05
CA GLU A 111 -18.37 1.84 2.04
C GLU A 111 -18.96 1.26 0.73
N PRO A 112 -18.45 1.61 -0.47
CA PRO A 112 -18.88 0.94 -1.69
C PRO A 112 -18.66 -0.58 -1.66
N LEU A 113 -17.49 -1.08 -1.23
CA LEU A 113 -17.23 -2.52 -1.24
C LEU A 113 -18.06 -3.28 -0.20
N ALA A 114 -18.26 -2.71 0.99
CA ALA A 114 -18.98 -3.38 2.08
C ALA A 114 -20.50 -3.20 2.00
N PHE A 115 -20.98 -2.05 1.53
CA PHE A 115 -22.39 -1.68 1.50
C PHE A 115 -22.82 -1.14 0.12
N PRO A 116 -22.64 -1.91 -0.97
CA PRO A 116 -22.94 -1.48 -2.34
C PRO A 116 -24.36 -0.91 -2.52
N SER A 117 -25.35 -1.41 -1.77
CA SER A 117 -26.74 -0.92 -1.86
C SER A 117 -26.88 0.58 -1.55
N ARG A 118 -26.01 1.13 -0.70
CA ARG A 118 -25.98 2.55 -0.32
C ARG A 118 -25.31 3.43 -1.39
N HIS A 119 -24.65 2.80 -2.36
CA HIS A 119 -23.86 3.44 -3.40
C HIS A 119 -24.34 3.07 -4.82
N GLY A 120 -25.58 2.59 -4.95
CA GLY A 120 -26.21 2.26 -6.25
C GLY A 120 -25.74 0.95 -6.88
N GLY A 121 -25.05 0.08 -6.12
CA GLY A 121 -24.65 -1.27 -6.54
C GLY A 121 -25.58 -2.37 -6.01
N ASP A 122 -25.34 -3.61 -6.42
CA ASP A 122 -26.08 -4.79 -5.95
C ASP A 122 -25.54 -5.27 -4.58
N PRO A 123 -26.39 -5.46 -3.54
CA PRO A 123 -26.00 -6.11 -2.28
C PRO A 123 -25.24 -7.43 -2.44
N ALA A 124 -25.49 -8.19 -3.51
CA ALA A 124 -24.78 -9.44 -3.80
C ALA A 124 -23.29 -9.24 -4.08
N ASP A 125 -22.89 -8.03 -4.49
CA ASP A 125 -21.50 -7.66 -4.78
C ASP A 125 -20.71 -7.26 -3.53
N ALA A 126 -21.35 -7.23 -2.37
CA ALA A 126 -20.71 -6.82 -1.12
C ALA A 126 -19.58 -7.76 -0.68
N PHE A 127 -18.64 -7.21 0.09
CA PHE A 127 -17.57 -7.93 0.77
C PHE A 127 -17.61 -7.69 2.27
N ASP A 128 -17.02 -8.61 3.03
CA ASP A 128 -16.54 -8.33 4.38
C ASP A 128 -15.07 -7.94 4.28
N LEU A 129 -14.71 -6.73 4.70
CA LEU A 129 -13.37 -6.19 4.46
C LEU A 129 -12.47 -6.40 5.67
N VAL A 130 -11.25 -6.87 5.40
CA VAL A 130 -10.16 -6.91 6.37
C VAL A 130 -8.98 -6.14 5.80
N ILE A 131 -8.60 -5.03 6.44
CA ILE A 131 -7.59 -4.11 5.95
C ILE A 131 -6.49 -3.96 7.01
N PRO A 132 -5.52 -4.88 7.05
CA PRO A 132 -4.45 -4.82 8.03
C PRO A 132 -3.44 -3.73 7.73
N SER A 133 -2.84 -3.19 8.80
CA SER A 133 -1.55 -2.50 8.67
C SER A 133 -0.44 -3.54 8.57
N LEU A 134 0.47 -3.38 7.60
CA LEU A 134 1.64 -4.26 7.46
C LEU A 134 2.48 -4.29 8.76
N PRO A 135 3.15 -5.41 9.10
CA PRO A 135 4.13 -5.46 10.19
C PRO A 135 5.16 -4.31 10.13
N GLY A 136 5.24 -3.51 11.20
CA GLY A 136 6.10 -2.32 11.27
C GLY A 136 5.51 -1.06 10.65
N PHE A 137 4.28 -1.10 10.13
CA PHE A 137 3.56 0.03 9.55
C PHE A 137 2.31 0.40 10.35
N GLY A 138 1.90 1.67 10.25
CA GLY A 138 0.72 2.19 10.92
C GLY A 138 0.69 1.78 12.39
N PHE A 139 -0.43 1.18 12.81
CA PHE A 139 -0.66 0.76 14.19
C PHE A 139 -0.25 -0.69 14.48
N SER A 140 0.27 -1.43 13.48
CA SER A 140 0.82 -2.76 13.72
C SER A 140 2.15 -2.68 14.47
N GLY A 141 2.41 -3.71 15.25
CA GLY A 141 3.60 -3.87 16.06
C GLY A 141 4.88 -3.79 15.24
N LYS A 142 5.96 -3.42 15.93
CA LYS A 142 7.29 -3.26 15.33
C LYS A 142 8.06 -4.57 15.49
N PRO A 143 8.42 -5.26 14.40
CA PRO A 143 9.16 -6.52 14.50
C PRO A 143 10.57 -6.26 15.06
N LYS A 144 11.14 -7.24 15.76
CA LYS A 144 12.49 -7.14 16.37
C LYS A 144 13.63 -7.24 15.35
N ARG A 145 13.32 -7.74 14.15
CA ARG A 145 14.21 -7.90 12.99
C ARG A 145 13.42 -7.58 11.72
N PRO A 146 14.08 -7.34 10.57
CA PRO A 146 13.39 -7.25 9.30
C PRO A 146 12.43 -8.45 9.11
N LEU A 147 11.17 -8.15 8.82
CA LEU A 147 10.10 -9.11 8.55
C LEU A 147 9.43 -8.64 7.26
N GLY A 148 9.36 -9.51 6.25
CA GLY A 148 9.03 -9.15 4.89
C GLY A 148 7.67 -9.70 4.44
N GLN A 149 7.51 -9.72 3.12
CA GLN A 149 6.23 -9.95 2.46
C GLN A 149 5.76 -11.39 2.60
N ARG A 150 6.67 -12.36 2.55
CA ARG A 150 6.30 -13.78 2.66
C ARG A 150 5.97 -14.15 4.11
N ALA A 151 6.70 -13.60 5.08
CA ALA A 151 6.33 -13.73 6.48
C ALA A 151 4.99 -13.03 6.80
N THR A 152 4.77 -11.85 6.22
CA THR A 152 3.50 -11.13 6.37
C THR A 152 2.33 -11.90 5.77
N ALA A 153 2.50 -12.55 4.62
CA ALA A 153 1.48 -13.44 4.05
C ALA A 153 1.04 -14.53 5.03
N ARG A 154 2.00 -15.22 5.68
CA ARG A 154 1.68 -16.21 6.72
C ARG A 154 0.90 -15.61 7.90
N ILE A 155 1.31 -14.43 8.36
CA ILE A 155 0.64 -13.72 9.46
C ILE A 155 -0.80 -13.34 9.06
N PHE A 156 -0.98 -12.86 7.84
CA PHE A 156 -2.30 -12.47 7.34
C PHE A 156 -3.21 -13.67 7.07
N ASP A 157 -2.67 -14.80 6.61
CA ASP A 157 -3.43 -16.06 6.53
C ASP A 157 -3.91 -16.50 7.91
N THR A 158 -3.05 -16.44 8.92
CA THR A 158 -3.41 -16.72 10.33
C THR A 158 -4.48 -15.74 10.85
N LEU A 159 -4.38 -14.46 10.48
CA LEU A 159 -5.40 -13.46 10.81
C LEU A 159 -6.76 -13.84 10.22
N MET A 160 -6.79 -14.22 8.93
CA MET A 160 -8.04 -14.55 8.25
C MET A 160 -8.65 -15.86 8.75
N THR A 161 -7.83 -16.89 8.94
CA THR A 161 -8.29 -18.25 9.27
C THR A 161 -8.47 -18.44 10.77
N ASP A 162 -7.39 -18.41 11.55
CA ASP A 162 -7.40 -18.77 12.97
C ASP A 162 -8.01 -17.67 13.86
N VAL A 163 -7.78 -16.39 13.52
CA VAL A 163 -8.27 -15.26 14.35
C VAL A 163 -9.69 -14.86 13.98
N LEU A 164 -9.98 -14.69 12.70
CA LEU A 164 -11.29 -14.24 12.21
C LEU A 164 -12.24 -15.39 11.84
N GLY A 165 -11.73 -16.62 11.71
CA GLY A 165 -12.55 -17.80 11.45
C GLY A 165 -13.05 -17.93 10.00
N TYR A 166 -12.49 -17.18 9.06
CA TYR A 166 -12.89 -17.31 7.66
C TYR A 166 -12.28 -18.58 7.05
N PRO A 167 -13.11 -19.57 6.62
CA PRO A 167 -12.59 -20.83 6.10
C PRO A 167 -11.90 -20.67 4.74
N THR A 168 -12.28 -19.62 4.00
CA THR A 168 -11.67 -19.23 2.73
C THR A 168 -11.86 -17.74 2.52
N TYR A 169 -10.97 -17.09 1.77
CA TYR A 169 -11.07 -15.65 1.50
C TYR A 169 -10.47 -15.25 0.15
N LEU A 170 -10.79 -14.03 -0.27
CA LEU A 170 -10.19 -13.34 -1.40
C LEU A 170 -9.11 -12.40 -0.88
N ALA A 171 -8.06 -12.17 -1.67
CA ALA A 171 -6.99 -11.23 -1.30
C ALA A 171 -6.68 -10.23 -2.41
N GLN A 172 -6.45 -8.98 -2.04
CA GLN A 172 -6.12 -7.88 -2.93
C GLN A 172 -4.89 -7.12 -2.43
N GLY A 173 -4.02 -6.70 -3.36
CA GLY A 173 -3.00 -5.71 -3.03
C GLY A 173 -2.25 -5.11 -4.22
N GLY A 174 -1.68 -3.93 -3.96
CA GLY A 174 -0.70 -3.24 -4.81
C GLY A 174 0.61 -3.03 -4.05
N ASP A 175 1.67 -2.60 -4.73
CA ASP A 175 2.99 -2.38 -4.13
C ASP A 175 3.45 -3.60 -3.27
N TRP A 176 3.86 -3.37 -2.02
CA TRP A 176 4.17 -4.42 -1.07
C TRP A 176 2.98 -5.32 -0.73
N GLY A 177 1.78 -4.75 -0.66
CA GLY A 177 0.55 -5.52 -0.51
C GLY A 177 0.30 -6.46 -1.68
N GLY A 178 0.72 -6.09 -2.89
CA GLY A 178 0.68 -6.95 -4.08
C GLY A 178 1.62 -8.14 -3.93
N LEU A 179 2.83 -7.94 -3.42
CA LEU A 179 3.77 -9.03 -3.15
C LEU A 179 3.30 -9.92 -1.97
N VAL A 180 2.74 -9.35 -0.90
CA VAL A 180 2.09 -10.10 0.19
C VAL A 180 0.94 -10.97 -0.36
N THR A 181 0.05 -10.36 -1.14
CA THR A 181 -1.09 -11.03 -1.79
C THR A 181 -0.64 -12.14 -2.74
N SER A 182 0.47 -11.94 -3.45
CA SER A 182 1.05 -12.96 -4.31
C SER A 182 1.58 -14.16 -3.50
N TRP A 183 2.24 -13.92 -2.37
CA TRP A 183 2.69 -14.99 -1.46
C TRP A 183 1.51 -15.70 -0.80
N LEU A 184 0.43 -14.98 -0.44
CA LEU A 184 -0.83 -15.58 0.01
C LEU A 184 -1.38 -16.55 -1.04
N GLY A 185 -1.50 -16.10 -2.29
CA GLY A 185 -1.98 -16.96 -3.38
C GLY A 185 -1.07 -18.17 -3.65
N LEU A 186 0.24 -18.05 -3.46
CA LEU A 186 1.19 -19.12 -3.74
C LEU A 186 1.32 -20.14 -2.59
N ASP A 187 1.46 -19.68 -1.36
CA ASP A 187 1.77 -20.52 -0.20
C ASP A 187 0.51 -20.97 0.58
N HIS A 188 -0.61 -20.26 0.41
CA HIS A 188 -1.84 -20.47 1.18
C HIS A 188 -3.07 -20.75 0.29
N ALA A 189 -2.85 -21.35 -0.89
CA ALA A 189 -3.89 -21.68 -1.89
C ALA A 189 -5.02 -22.59 -1.37
N ALA A 190 -4.85 -23.24 -0.21
CA ALA A 190 -5.92 -24.00 0.43
C ALA A 190 -7.06 -23.12 0.99
N TYR A 191 -6.75 -21.86 1.33
CA TYR A 191 -7.70 -20.91 1.93
C TYR A 191 -7.96 -19.70 1.01
N VAL A 192 -6.96 -19.29 0.24
CA VAL A 192 -7.06 -18.17 -0.70
C VAL A 192 -7.75 -18.63 -1.99
N LYS A 193 -8.99 -18.22 -2.21
CA LYS A 193 -9.77 -18.64 -3.40
C LYS A 193 -9.30 -18.00 -4.70
N ALA A 194 -8.91 -16.73 -4.63
CA ALA A 194 -8.40 -15.96 -5.74
C ALA A 194 -7.66 -14.74 -5.21
N ILE A 195 -6.76 -14.21 -6.04
CA ILE A 195 -6.04 -12.97 -5.77
C ILE A 195 -6.31 -11.91 -6.84
N HIS A 196 -6.34 -10.65 -6.43
CA HIS A 196 -6.43 -9.49 -7.30
C HIS A 196 -5.24 -8.56 -7.06
N LEU A 197 -4.54 -8.20 -8.14
CA LEU A 197 -3.35 -7.38 -8.08
C LEU A 197 -3.55 -6.11 -8.89
N ASN A 198 -3.12 -4.97 -8.35
CA ASN A 198 -2.89 -3.76 -9.14
C ASN A 198 -1.40 -3.44 -9.32
N MET A 199 -0.53 -4.36 -8.87
CA MET A 199 0.90 -4.41 -9.22
C MET A 199 1.36 -5.87 -9.21
N ILE A 200 1.99 -6.35 -10.29
CA ILE A 200 2.52 -7.72 -10.35
C ILE A 200 3.73 -7.87 -9.40
N GLY A 201 3.63 -8.78 -8.42
CA GLY A 201 4.68 -8.99 -7.40
C GLY A 201 5.77 -10.01 -7.80
N LEU A 202 5.43 -11.29 -7.74
CA LEU A 202 6.28 -12.43 -8.11
C LEU A 202 6.79 -12.35 -9.55
N ARG A 203 7.98 -12.90 -9.76
CA ARG A 203 8.65 -12.99 -11.05
C ARG A 203 8.96 -14.45 -11.37
N PRO A 204 8.76 -14.89 -12.62
CA PRO A 204 9.08 -16.26 -13.01
C PRO A 204 10.59 -16.52 -12.92
N ALA A 205 10.94 -17.79 -12.77
CA ALA A 205 12.33 -18.22 -12.90
C ALA A 205 12.85 -18.01 -14.34
N GLY A 206 14.16 -17.80 -14.47
CA GLY A 206 14.83 -17.71 -15.76
C GLY A 206 14.74 -16.33 -16.46
N PRO A 207 15.50 -16.17 -17.55
CA PRO A 207 15.59 -14.90 -18.27
C PRO A 207 14.31 -14.54 -19.05
N PRO A 208 14.20 -13.31 -19.57
CA PRO A 208 13.22 -12.99 -20.60
C PRO A 208 13.45 -13.87 -21.85
N THR A 209 12.36 -14.21 -22.51
CA THR A 209 12.28 -15.17 -23.62
C THR A 209 11.73 -14.58 -24.91
N THR A 210 11.06 -13.43 -24.84
CA THR A 210 10.52 -12.72 -26.00
C THR A 210 11.14 -11.33 -26.16
N PRO A 211 11.12 -10.72 -27.35
CA PRO A 211 11.57 -9.34 -27.54
C PRO A 211 10.85 -8.34 -26.64
N GLU A 212 9.54 -8.52 -26.44
CA GLU A 212 8.72 -7.67 -25.55
C GLU A 212 9.17 -7.76 -24.09
N GLU A 213 9.48 -8.98 -23.62
CA GLU A 213 10.02 -9.19 -22.26
C GLU A 213 11.40 -8.55 -22.10
N ILE A 214 12.27 -8.65 -23.12
CA ILE A 214 13.60 -8.04 -23.12
C ILE A 214 13.48 -6.51 -23.08
N THR A 215 12.60 -5.93 -23.91
CA THR A 215 12.33 -4.48 -23.92
C THR A 215 11.79 -4.02 -22.58
N TRP A 216 10.80 -4.72 -22.03
CA TRP A 216 10.21 -4.38 -20.74
C TRP A 216 11.25 -4.43 -19.62
N ILE A 217 12.00 -5.53 -19.46
CA ILE A 217 12.94 -5.67 -18.34
C ILE A 217 14.10 -4.68 -18.43
N THR A 218 14.54 -4.36 -19.66
CA THR A 218 15.58 -3.35 -19.89
C THR A 218 15.06 -1.96 -19.54
N GLY A 219 13.85 -1.63 -19.97
CA GLY A 219 13.19 -0.36 -19.64
C GLY A 219 12.93 -0.21 -18.13
N PHE A 220 12.46 -1.28 -17.47
CA PHE A 220 12.30 -1.32 -16.02
C PHE A 220 13.64 -1.10 -15.31
N GLY A 221 14.73 -1.72 -15.79
CA GLY A 221 16.08 -1.49 -15.28
C GLY A 221 16.50 -0.02 -15.37
N ALA A 222 16.31 0.61 -16.53
CA ALA A 222 16.62 2.02 -16.72
C ALA A 222 15.80 2.95 -15.80
N GLN A 223 14.50 2.67 -15.63
CA GLN A 223 13.66 3.42 -14.68
C GLN A 223 14.13 3.24 -13.24
N MET A 224 14.52 2.03 -12.84
CA MET A 224 15.07 1.76 -11.51
C MET A 224 16.43 2.41 -11.27
N ASP A 225 17.26 2.58 -12.30
CA ASP A 225 18.52 3.31 -12.19
C ASP A 225 18.28 4.82 -11.99
N LEU A 226 17.24 5.38 -12.61
CA LEU A 226 16.88 6.79 -12.49
C LEU A 226 16.13 7.10 -11.19
N TRP A 227 15.13 6.30 -10.82
CA TRP A 227 14.18 6.60 -9.76
C TRP A 227 14.26 5.66 -8.55
N GLY A 228 14.98 4.54 -8.66
CA GLY A 228 15.03 3.49 -7.64
C GLY A 228 16.00 3.72 -6.49
N ALA A 229 16.56 4.92 -6.34
CA ALA A 229 17.53 5.22 -5.28
C ALA A 229 16.96 5.01 -3.87
N TYR A 230 15.70 5.39 -3.66
CA TYR A 230 14.98 5.18 -2.39
C TYR A 230 14.96 3.68 -2.02
N PHE A 231 14.64 2.82 -2.99
CA PHE A 231 14.57 1.37 -2.84
C PHE A 231 15.95 0.81 -2.49
N ARG A 232 16.99 1.21 -3.24
CA ARG A 232 18.37 0.74 -3.00
C ARG A 232 18.86 1.10 -1.61
N LEU A 233 18.55 2.31 -1.15
CA LEU A 233 18.94 2.79 0.16
C LEU A 233 18.20 2.03 1.27
N GLN A 234 16.88 1.91 1.19
CA GLN A 234 16.08 1.18 2.19
C GLN A 234 16.40 -0.32 2.20
N ALA A 235 16.67 -0.95 1.06
CA ALA A 235 17.01 -2.36 0.99
C ALA A 235 18.41 -2.67 1.54
N SER A 236 19.37 -1.75 1.40
CA SER A 236 20.77 -1.98 1.76
C SER A 236 21.16 -1.46 3.14
N LYS A 237 20.60 -0.33 3.56
CA LYS A 237 20.93 0.41 4.80
C LYS A 237 19.67 1.01 5.45
N PRO A 238 18.63 0.20 5.73
CA PRO A 238 17.37 0.70 6.27
C PRO A 238 17.53 1.45 7.58
N GLN A 239 18.43 1.00 8.46
CA GLN A 239 18.65 1.64 9.76
C GLN A 239 19.28 3.04 9.62
N SER A 240 20.11 3.28 8.60
CA SER A 240 20.67 4.60 8.35
C SER A 240 19.57 5.59 7.95
N VAL A 241 18.62 5.17 7.11
CA VAL A 241 17.43 5.98 6.76
C VAL A 241 16.57 6.23 7.99
N ALA A 242 16.36 5.21 8.82
CA ALA A 242 15.63 5.34 10.06
C ALA A 242 16.24 6.40 10.99
N TRP A 243 17.57 6.44 11.13
CA TRP A 243 18.25 7.48 11.92
C TRP A 243 18.13 8.89 11.33
N LEU A 244 18.06 9.02 10.01
CA LEU A 244 17.83 10.32 9.35
C LEU A 244 16.40 10.84 9.53
N GLY A 245 15.41 9.94 9.44
CA GLY A 245 13.99 10.31 9.49
C GLY A 245 13.38 10.34 10.90
N ALA A 246 13.96 9.63 11.87
CA ALA A 246 13.41 9.55 13.22
C ALA A 246 13.26 10.95 13.87
N ASN A 247 12.08 11.23 14.43
CA ASN A 247 11.74 12.53 15.03
C ASN A 247 11.89 13.74 14.08
N ASN A 248 11.88 13.53 12.76
CA ASN A 248 11.94 14.58 11.75
C ASN A 248 10.68 14.53 10.85
N PRO A 249 9.54 15.12 11.29
CA PRO A 249 8.28 15.02 10.54
C PRO A 249 8.36 15.65 9.15
N VAL A 250 9.06 16.78 8.98
CA VAL A 250 9.19 17.44 7.67
C VAL A 250 10.09 16.64 6.73
N GLY A 251 11.18 16.04 7.23
CA GLY A 251 12.02 15.14 6.44
C GLY A 251 11.29 13.87 6.00
N GLN A 252 10.47 13.28 6.88
CA GLN A 252 9.59 12.17 6.52
C GLN A 252 8.56 12.58 5.46
N ALA A 253 7.95 13.76 5.62
CA ALA A 253 7.01 14.30 4.64
C ALA A 253 7.65 14.47 3.28
N ALA A 254 8.83 15.11 3.20
CA ALA A 254 9.56 15.27 1.94
C ALA A 254 9.82 13.91 1.26
N TRP A 255 10.28 12.91 2.01
CA TRP A 255 10.60 11.60 1.46
C TRP A 255 9.38 10.83 0.93
N ILE A 256 8.22 11.01 1.59
CA ILE A 256 6.98 10.33 1.23
C ILE A 256 6.27 11.05 0.08
N LEU A 257 6.17 12.39 0.14
CA LEU A 257 5.42 13.21 -0.83
C LEU A 257 6.01 13.13 -2.23
N GLU A 258 7.33 13.03 -2.35
CA GLU A 258 7.99 12.78 -3.65
C GLU A 258 7.44 11.53 -4.33
N ARG A 259 7.18 10.45 -3.58
CA ARG A 259 6.61 9.21 -4.13
C ARG A 259 5.14 9.36 -4.47
N PHE A 260 4.36 10.04 -3.63
CA PHE A 260 2.97 10.36 -3.96
C PHE A 260 2.89 11.16 -5.26
N HIS A 261 3.79 12.10 -5.49
CA HIS A 261 3.86 12.86 -6.73
C HIS A 261 4.30 11.98 -7.91
N ASP A 262 5.48 11.35 -7.83
CA ASP A 262 6.10 10.68 -8.97
C ASP A 262 5.35 9.43 -9.43
N TRP A 263 4.57 8.81 -8.54
CA TRP A 263 3.86 7.56 -8.80
C TRP A 263 2.38 7.75 -9.12
N ALA A 264 1.85 8.98 -9.00
CA ALA A 264 0.48 9.31 -9.34
C ALA A 264 0.26 9.52 -10.84
N ASP A 265 -0.99 9.35 -11.28
CA ASP A 265 -1.39 9.74 -12.63
C ASP A 265 -1.57 11.26 -12.76
N LEU A 266 -0.51 11.92 -13.22
CA LEU A 266 -0.49 13.36 -13.49
C LEU A 266 -0.82 13.70 -14.96
N SER A 267 -1.31 12.74 -15.76
CA SER A 267 -1.54 12.95 -17.19
C SER A 267 -2.74 13.86 -17.48
N THR A 268 -3.70 13.95 -16.57
CA THR A 268 -4.97 14.66 -16.77
C THR A 268 -5.26 15.74 -15.73
N LYS A 269 -4.58 15.72 -14.58
CA LYS A 269 -4.81 16.65 -13.47
C LYS A 269 -3.51 16.90 -12.70
N PRO A 270 -3.31 18.10 -12.13
CA PRO A 270 -2.15 18.39 -11.29
C PRO A 270 -2.22 17.63 -9.96
N PHE A 271 -1.07 17.48 -9.30
CA PHE A 271 -0.92 16.69 -8.07
C PHE A 271 -1.92 17.06 -6.97
N GLU A 272 -2.19 18.36 -6.78
CA GLU A 272 -3.13 18.88 -5.79
C GLU A 272 -4.60 18.50 -6.06
N GLN A 273 -4.92 18.05 -7.27
CA GLN A 273 -6.24 17.53 -7.65
C GLN A 273 -6.29 16.00 -7.63
N VAL A 274 -5.13 15.32 -7.54
CA VAL A 274 -5.08 13.87 -7.33
C VAL A 274 -5.30 13.56 -5.86
N PHE A 275 -4.57 14.24 -4.96
CA PHE A 275 -4.71 14.06 -3.52
C PHE A 275 -4.99 15.38 -2.83
N THR A 276 -5.97 15.37 -1.93
CA THR A 276 -6.19 16.50 -1.03
C THR A 276 -5.05 16.61 0.00
N ARG A 277 -4.79 17.83 0.50
CA ARG A 277 -3.80 18.03 1.57
C ARG A 277 -4.16 17.27 2.85
N ASP A 278 -5.46 17.14 3.15
CA ASP A 278 -5.95 16.36 4.30
C ASP A 278 -5.64 14.87 4.15
N GLN A 279 -5.83 14.31 2.95
CA GLN A 279 -5.48 12.91 2.67
C GLN A 279 -3.97 12.66 2.82
N LEU A 280 -3.14 13.53 2.22
CA LEU A 280 -1.68 13.44 2.33
C LEU A 280 -1.22 13.54 3.79
N LEU A 281 -1.72 14.53 4.54
CA LEU A 281 -1.38 14.72 5.95
C LEU A 281 -1.91 13.61 6.84
N THR A 282 -3.09 13.04 6.55
CA THR A 282 -3.60 11.88 7.30
C THR A 282 -2.67 10.67 7.13
N ASN A 283 -2.25 10.36 5.90
CA ASN A 283 -1.25 9.31 5.67
C ASN A 283 0.08 9.63 6.36
N LEU A 284 0.59 10.86 6.24
CA LEU A 284 1.84 11.27 6.90
C LEU A 284 1.77 11.19 8.43
N MET A 285 0.65 11.58 9.03
CA MET A 285 0.43 11.49 10.47
C MET A 285 0.45 10.04 10.95
N LEU A 286 -0.05 9.08 10.16
CA LEU A 286 0.10 7.66 10.49
C LEU A 286 1.58 7.26 10.61
N TYR A 287 2.46 7.74 9.73
CA TYR A 287 3.89 7.47 9.81
C TYR A 287 4.56 8.16 11.00
N VAL A 288 4.27 9.45 11.19
CA VAL A 288 4.92 10.29 12.21
C VAL A 288 4.50 9.88 13.62
N MET A 289 3.20 9.64 13.83
CA MET A 289 2.64 9.38 15.16
C MET A 289 2.96 7.97 15.67
N THR A 290 3.20 7.01 14.77
CA THR A 290 3.55 5.64 15.14
C THR A 290 5.05 5.37 15.02
N GLY A 291 5.81 6.27 14.38
CA GLY A 291 7.22 6.06 14.07
C GLY A 291 7.46 5.04 12.96
N SER A 292 6.44 4.70 12.17
CA SER A 292 6.48 3.66 11.15
C SER A 292 7.37 3.98 9.95
N PHE A 293 7.82 5.23 9.77
CA PHE A 293 8.85 5.54 8.77
C PHE A 293 10.12 4.71 8.99
N THR A 294 10.51 4.54 10.25
CA THR A 294 11.74 3.85 10.63
C THR A 294 11.66 2.34 10.37
N THR A 295 10.60 1.70 10.86
CA THR A 295 10.41 0.26 10.76
C THR A 295 9.87 -0.17 9.40
N GLY A 296 9.09 0.67 8.72
CA GLY A 296 8.66 0.42 7.34
C GLY A 296 9.82 0.33 6.36
N ALA A 297 10.92 1.07 6.60
CA ALA A 297 12.13 0.93 5.79
C ALA A 297 12.76 -0.47 5.88
N TRP A 298 12.60 -1.19 6.99
CA TRP A 298 13.15 -2.54 7.17
C TRP A 298 12.50 -3.56 6.24
N TYR A 299 11.28 -3.30 5.78
CA TYR A 299 10.51 -4.18 4.91
C TYR A 299 11.21 -4.44 3.56
N TYR A 300 11.96 -3.44 3.05
CA TYR A 300 12.79 -3.54 1.84
C TYR A 300 13.94 -4.51 2.03
N ARG A 301 14.61 -4.45 3.19
CA ARG A 301 15.71 -5.35 3.55
C ARG A 301 15.18 -6.77 3.76
N ALA A 302 14.03 -6.90 4.42
CA ALA A 302 13.40 -8.18 4.69
C ALA A 302 13.07 -8.95 3.41
N MET A 303 12.58 -8.27 2.37
CA MET A 303 12.34 -8.89 1.06
C MET A 303 13.58 -9.62 0.52
N LEU A 304 14.77 -9.03 0.65
CA LEU A 304 16.02 -9.66 0.22
C LEU A 304 16.42 -10.84 1.11
N GLU A 305 16.21 -10.72 2.42
CA GLU A 305 16.50 -11.79 3.39
C GLU A 305 15.55 -12.98 3.26
N GLU A 306 14.34 -12.75 2.74
CA GLU A 306 13.34 -13.77 2.42
C GLU A 306 13.52 -14.41 1.03
N GLY A 307 14.57 -14.04 0.28
CA GLY A 307 14.90 -14.61 -1.02
C GLY A 307 14.36 -13.84 -2.23
N GLY A 308 13.64 -12.74 -2.02
CA GLY A 308 13.12 -11.87 -3.08
C GLY A 308 11.89 -12.44 -3.81
N PRO A 309 11.42 -11.74 -4.87
CA PRO A 309 10.17 -12.10 -5.56
C PRO A 309 10.35 -13.15 -6.67
N VAL A 310 11.57 -13.64 -6.91
CA VAL A 310 11.84 -14.59 -8.01
C VAL A 310 11.47 -16.00 -7.57
N LEU A 311 10.59 -16.64 -8.34
CA LEU A 311 10.15 -18.00 -8.10
C LEU A 311 11.24 -19.03 -8.39
N ALA A 312 11.11 -20.20 -7.76
CA ALA A 312 11.92 -21.35 -8.10
C ALA A 312 11.58 -21.89 -9.50
N GLN A 313 12.52 -22.63 -10.10
CA GLN A 313 12.29 -23.24 -11.41
C GLN A 313 11.06 -24.16 -11.37
N GLY A 314 10.11 -23.94 -12.29
CA GLY A 314 8.87 -24.72 -12.38
C GLY A 314 7.79 -24.34 -11.36
N GLN A 315 8.03 -23.35 -10.49
CA GLN A 315 7.03 -22.83 -9.57
C GLN A 315 6.20 -21.74 -10.24
N ARG A 316 4.89 -21.78 -9.98
CA ARG A 316 3.89 -20.82 -10.47
C ARG A 316 2.77 -20.70 -9.43
N CYS A 317 2.23 -19.50 -9.25
CA CYS A 317 1.04 -19.27 -8.43
C CYS A 317 -0.20 -19.76 -9.20
N GLU A 318 -0.74 -20.91 -8.81
CA GLU A 318 -1.90 -21.52 -9.49
C GLU A 318 -3.26 -20.97 -9.03
N THR A 319 -3.27 -20.23 -7.92
CA THR A 319 -4.46 -19.51 -7.44
C THR A 319 -4.95 -18.54 -8.52
N PRO A 320 -6.26 -18.56 -8.88
CA PRO A 320 -6.82 -17.64 -9.88
C PRO A 320 -6.42 -16.20 -9.59
N THR A 321 -5.75 -15.57 -10.56
CA THR A 321 -5.16 -14.24 -10.42
C THR A 321 -5.81 -13.27 -11.39
N ALA A 322 -6.35 -12.18 -10.86
CA ALA A 322 -6.75 -11.02 -11.64
C ALA A 322 -5.67 -9.93 -11.54
N PHE A 323 -5.47 -9.19 -12.64
CA PHE A 323 -4.61 -8.02 -12.66
C PHE A 323 -5.34 -6.81 -13.23
N ALA A 324 -5.29 -5.68 -12.52
CA ALA A 324 -5.79 -4.38 -12.95
C ALA A 324 -4.61 -3.45 -13.28
N ASN A 325 -4.45 -3.12 -14.55
CA ASN A 325 -3.40 -2.23 -15.02
C ASN A 325 -3.86 -0.77 -14.94
N PHE A 326 -3.30 -0.02 -13.98
CA PHE A 326 -3.47 1.42 -13.85
C PHE A 326 -2.36 2.16 -14.63
N PRO A 327 -2.68 2.90 -15.71
CA PRO A 327 -1.68 3.32 -16.70
C PRO A 327 -0.77 4.48 -16.25
N GLY A 328 -1.12 5.18 -15.17
CA GLY A 328 -0.37 6.33 -14.65
C GLY A 328 0.88 5.97 -13.85
N GLU A 329 1.09 4.69 -13.51
CA GLU A 329 2.29 4.23 -12.82
C GLU A 329 3.54 4.38 -13.71
N SER A 330 4.49 5.21 -13.27
CA SER A 330 5.63 5.67 -14.07
C SER A 330 6.88 4.76 -13.95
N ILE A 331 7.03 4.06 -12.83
CA ILE A 331 8.18 3.20 -12.51
C ILE A 331 7.83 1.72 -12.68
N TYR A 332 6.74 1.27 -12.06
CA TYR A 332 6.33 -0.14 -11.99
C TYR A 332 5.36 -0.53 -13.10
N LYS A 333 5.71 -0.20 -14.34
CA LYS A 333 4.92 -0.58 -15.51
C LYS A 333 4.71 -2.10 -15.57
N PRO A 334 3.50 -2.56 -15.90
CA PRO A 334 3.18 -3.98 -15.91
C PRO A 334 4.11 -4.75 -16.85
N PRO A 335 4.54 -5.96 -16.47
CA PRO A 335 5.21 -6.85 -17.41
C PRO A 335 4.28 -7.24 -18.57
N PRO A 336 4.82 -7.61 -19.74
CA PRO A 336 4.05 -8.28 -20.78
C PRO A 336 3.36 -9.52 -20.22
N ARG A 337 2.16 -9.81 -20.74
CA ARG A 337 1.38 -10.96 -20.27
C ARG A 337 2.14 -12.28 -20.38
N SER A 338 2.99 -12.45 -21.39
CA SER A 338 3.86 -13.63 -21.54
C SER A 338 4.80 -13.87 -20.36
N TRP A 339 5.26 -12.81 -19.70
CA TRP A 339 6.10 -12.90 -18.50
C TRP A 339 5.25 -13.22 -17.26
N ALA A 340 4.12 -12.53 -17.13
CA ALA A 340 3.24 -12.68 -15.97
C ALA A 340 2.60 -14.07 -15.92
N ASP A 341 2.19 -14.62 -17.08
CA ASP A 341 1.60 -15.98 -17.19
C ASP A 341 2.57 -17.09 -16.74
N ARG A 342 3.88 -16.86 -16.80
CA ARG A 342 4.88 -17.81 -16.28
C ARG A 342 4.93 -17.83 -14.75
N ALA A 343 4.49 -16.77 -14.08
CA ALA A 343 4.48 -16.67 -12.62
C ALA A 343 3.08 -16.88 -12.01
N TYR A 344 2.01 -16.65 -12.77
CA TYR A 344 0.64 -16.68 -12.27
C TYR A 344 -0.34 -17.38 -13.21
N ASN A 345 -1.37 -17.96 -12.61
CA ASN A 345 -2.62 -18.32 -13.27
C ASN A 345 -3.52 -17.10 -13.48
N ILE A 346 -3.19 -16.29 -14.50
CA ILE A 346 -3.94 -15.08 -14.83
C ILE A 346 -5.25 -15.42 -15.52
N THR A 347 -6.36 -15.24 -14.81
CA THR A 347 -7.72 -15.47 -15.31
C THR A 347 -8.39 -14.19 -15.81
N ARG A 348 -7.95 -13.03 -15.33
CA ARG A 348 -8.48 -11.72 -15.72
C ARG A 348 -7.34 -10.69 -15.85
N TRP A 349 -7.41 -9.86 -16.88
CA TRP A 349 -6.49 -8.75 -17.10
C TRP A 349 -7.31 -7.53 -17.54
N SER A 350 -7.41 -6.53 -16.67
CA SER A 350 -8.18 -5.32 -16.89
C SER A 350 -7.26 -4.14 -17.21
N GLU A 351 -7.57 -3.39 -18.26
CA GLU A 351 -6.88 -2.14 -18.61
C GLU A 351 -7.72 -0.96 -18.09
N MET A 352 -7.21 -0.23 -17.09
CA MET A 352 -7.92 0.92 -16.53
C MET A 352 -7.72 2.16 -17.40
N PRO A 353 -8.72 3.04 -17.50
CA PRO A 353 -8.62 4.24 -18.32
C PRO A 353 -7.68 5.32 -17.75
N ARG A 354 -7.41 5.30 -16.45
CA ARG A 354 -6.61 6.29 -15.70
C ARG A 354 -6.28 5.79 -14.30
N GLY A 355 -5.46 6.55 -13.57
CA GLY A 355 -5.00 6.27 -12.22
C GLY A 355 -3.59 5.70 -12.21
N GLY A 356 -2.85 6.00 -11.14
CA GLY A 356 -1.46 5.61 -10.95
C GLY A 356 -1.29 4.50 -9.91
N HIS A 357 -0.22 4.61 -9.12
CA HIS A 357 0.19 3.62 -8.14
C HIS A 357 -0.81 3.44 -7.01
N PHE A 358 -1.40 4.53 -6.52
CA PHE A 358 -2.30 4.53 -5.37
C PHE A 358 -3.74 4.33 -5.83
N ALA A 359 -3.98 3.26 -6.60
CA ALA A 359 -5.21 3.01 -7.35
C ALA A 359 -6.52 3.29 -6.58
N ALA A 360 -6.63 2.76 -5.36
CA ALA A 360 -7.84 2.93 -4.52
C ALA A 360 -8.03 4.37 -4.02
N MET A 361 -6.94 5.13 -3.90
CA MET A 361 -6.94 6.50 -3.40
C MET A 361 -7.08 7.52 -4.54
N GLU A 362 -6.51 7.23 -5.71
CA GLU A 362 -6.59 8.08 -6.91
C GLU A 362 -7.92 7.94 -7.65
N GLU A 363 -8.39 6.69 -7.80
CA GLU A 363 -9.58 6.36 -8.58
C GLU A 363 -10.43 5.29 -7.86
N PRO A 364 -10.99 5.60 -6.67
CA PRO A 364 -11.74 4.65 -5.86
C PRO A 364 -12.88 3.98 -6.61
N GLY A 365 -13.58 4.71 -7.49
CA GLY A 365 -14.66 4.16 -8.31
C GLY A 365 -14.20 3.04 -9.25
N LEU A 366 -13.08 3.24 -9.96
CA LEU A 366 -12.52 2.24 -10.88
C LEU A 366 -12.01 1.02 -10.12
N PHE A 367 -11.34 1.25 -8.99
CA PHE A 367 -10.85 0.19 -8.11
C PHE A 367 -12.00 -0.68 -7.58
N VAL A 368 -13.07 -0.06 -7.09
CA VAL A 368 -14.24 -0.77 -6.57
C VAL A 368 -14.96 -1.56 -7.67
N GLU A 369 -15.17 -0.95 -8.83
CA GLU A 369 -15.86 -1.59 -9.95
C GLU A 369 -15.13 -2.84 -10.43
N ASP A 370 -13.81 -2.75 -10.63
CA ASP A 370 -13.03 -3.91 -11.09
C ASP A 370 -12.99 -5.04 -10.06
N LEU A 371 -12.90 -4.72 -8.76
CA LEU A 371 -12.97 -5.72 -7.70
C LEU A 371 -14.30 -6.47 -7.67
N ARG A 372 -15.42 -5.76 -7.82
CA ARG A 372 -16.74 -6.40 -7.87
C ARG A 372 -16.87 -7.29 -9.11
N ASN A 373 -16.49 -6.77 -10.28
CA ASN A 373 -16.53 -7.53 -11.53
C ASN A 373 -15.66 -8.79 -11.47
N TRP A 374 -14.45 -8.69 -10.94
CA TRP A 374 -13.58 -9.84 -10.71
C TRP A 374 -14.24 -10.89 -9.80
N ALA A 375 -14.80 -10.46 -8.67
CA ALA A 375 -15.37 -11.39 -7.70
C ALA A 375 -16.72 -12.00 -8.11
N GLN A 376 -17.40 -11.46 -9.13
CA GLN A 376 -18.58 -12.07 -9.75
C GLN A 376 -18.21 -13.24 -10.68
N GLU A 377 -16.98 -13.25 -11.19
CA GLU A 377 -16.48 -14.28 -12.12
C GLU A 377 -15.91 -15.52 -11.41
N LEU A 378 -15.85 -15.50 -10.08
CA LEU A 378 -15.38 -16.59 -9.20
C LEU A 378 -16.53 -17.45 -8.68
#